data_AF-A0A1C6DN98-F1
#
_entry.id   AF-A0A1C6DN98-F1
#
_cell.length_a   1.000
_cell.length_b   1.000
_cell.length_c   1.000
_cell.angle_alpha   90.00
_cell.angle_beta   90.00
_cell.angle_gamma   90.00
#
_symmetry.space_group_name_H-M   'P 1'
#
loop_
_entity.id
_entity.type
_entity.pdbx_description
1 polymer ?
#
loop_
_entity_poly.entity_id
_entity_poly.type
_entity_poly.pdbx_seq_one_letter_code
_entity_poly.pdbx_strand_id
1 'polypeptide(L)'
;MFKKGINSYLNLDEANELIDGIDTTGKWRELTDGERKQYLILATVHIDSLMLTSRKHSAEQILQFPRGRNSEVPRAVLMAQALEALTLSDTQAMQRISLREQGVTSIKLGNTSESYSDDSNSSSKQNNELKSKVAMSLMRPYMLGSAVMI
;
A
#
# COMPACT_ATOMS: atom_id res chain seq x y z
N MET A 1 -6.08 -2.98 -16.08
CA MET A 1 -6.35 -1.59 -16.52
C MET A 1 -6.42 -0.71 -15.28
N PHE A 2 -5.63 0.38 -15.22
CA PHE A 2 -5.60 1.32 -14.09
C PHE A 2 -6.77 2.31 -14.19
N LYS A 3 -7.57 2.46 -13.12
CA LYS A 3 -8.73 3.35 -13.09
C LYS A 3 -9.05 3.81 -11.66
N LYS A 4 -9.04 5.14 -11.47
CA LYS A 4 -9.42 5.79 -10.20
C LYS A 4 -10.85 5.42 -9.79
N GLY A 5 -11.04 5.15 -8.49
CA GLY A 5 -12.29 4.70 -7.90
C GLY A 5 -12.60 3.20 -8.08
N ILE A 6 -11.79 2.47 -8.85
CA ILE A 6 -11.94 1.01 -9.03
C ILE A 6 -10.77 0.27 -8.40
N ASN A 7 -9.52 0.64 -8.74
CA ASN A 7 -8.31 -0.04 -8.26
C ASN A 7 -7.20 0.93 -7.81
N SER A 8 -7.51 2.21 -7.71
CA SER A 8 -6.65 3.22 -7.09
C SER A 8 -7.48 4.38 -6.57
N TYR A 9 -7.04 5.01 -5.48
CA TYR A 9 -7.65 6.24 -4.98
C TYR A 9 -7.14 7.49 -5.71
N LEU A 10 -5.96 7.39 -6.33
CA LEU A 10 -5.27 8.47 -7.03
C LEU A 10 -5.27 8.25 -8.54
N ASN A 11 -5.18 9.34 -9.31
CA ASN A 11 -4.73 9.28 -10.69
C ASN A 11 -3.19 9.21 -10.74
N LEU A 12 -2.63 8.85 -11.90
CA LEU A 12 -1.18 8.84 -12.08
C LEU A 12 -0.58 10.24 -11.86
N ASP A 13 -1.22 11.28 -12.41
CA ASP A 13 -0.75 12.66 -12.29
C ASP A 13 -0.77 13.14 -10.82
N GLU A 14 -1.88 12.89 -10.11
CA GLU A 14 -2.02 13.22 -8.69
C GLU A 14 -1.00 12.47 -7.82
N ALA A 15 -0.70 11.21 -8.17
CA ALA A 15 0.32 10.43 -7.48
C ALA A 15 1.73 10.96 -7.74
N ASN A 16 2.04 11.35 -8.97
CA ASN A 16 3.34 11.94 -9.31
C ASN A 16 3.56 13.25 -8.58
N GLU A 17 2.57 14.15 -8.53
CA GLU A 17 2.67 15.41 -7.76
C GLU A 17 2.90 15.15 -6.27
N LEU A 18 2.22 14.15 -5.69
CA LEU A 18 2.39 13.77 -4.29
C LEU A 18 3.78 13.20 -4.00
N ILE A 19 4.28 12.34 -4.90
CA ILE A 19 5.54 11.62 -4.70
C ILE A 19 6.73 12.53 -5.03
N ASP A 20 6.64 13.42 -6.01
CA ASP A 20 7.73 14.34 -6.38
C ASP A 20 8.15 15.27 -5.24
N GLY A 21 7.23 15.63 -4.35
CA GLY A 21 7.54 16.42 -3.15
C GLY A 21 8.21 15.63 -2.02
N ILE A 22 8.23 14.29 -2.12
CA ILE A 22 8.67 13.38 -1.05
C ILE A 22 9.88 12.56 -1.48
N ASP A 23 9.92 12.12 -2.73
CA ASP A 23 10.99 11.30 -3.28
C ASP A 23 12.24 12.15 -3.50
N THR A 24 13.11 12.13 -2.50
CA THR A 24 14.44 12.74 -2.58
C THR A 24 15.42 11.93 -3.42
N THR A 25 15.09 10.68 -3.75
CA THR A 25 15.98 9.75 -4.46
C THR A 25 15.78 9.77 -5.97
N GLY A 26 14.63 10.24 -6.45
CA GLY A 26 14.27 10.30 -7.87
C GLY A 26 13.93 8.94 -8.48
N LYS A 27 13.95 7.86 -7.71
CA LYS A 27 13.66 6.48 -8.18
C LYS A 27 12.26 6.36 -8.76
N TRP A 28 11.28 7.09 -8.22
CA TRP A 28 9.93 7.09 -8.78
C TRP A 28 9.89 7.64 -10.20
N ARG A 29 10.73 8.64 -10.50
CA ARG A 29 10.84 9.27 -11.82
C ARG A 29 11.53 8.39 -12.87
N GLU A 30 12.35 7.44 -12.42
CA GLU A 30 13.02 6.47 -13.30
C GLU A 30 12.07 5.36 -13.80
N LEU A 31 11.00 5.07 -13.05
CA LEU A 31 10.02 4.04 -13.42
C LEU A 31 9.18 4.45 -14.64
N THR A 32 8.71 3.46 -15.38
CA THR A 32 7.72 3.68 -16.43
C THR A 32 6.34 3.98 -15.85
N ASP A 33 5.50 4.66 -16.62
CA ASP A 33 4.09 4.89 -16.24
C ASP A 33 3.33 3.58 -16.03
N GLY A 34 3.73 2.49 -16.69
CA GLY A 34 3.16 1.17 -16.48
C GLY A 34 3.45 0.62 -15.08
N GLU A 35 4.71 0.70 -14.65
CA GLU A 35 5.16 0.24 -13.34
C GLU A 35 4.55 1.08 -12.21
N ARG A 36 4.57 2.42 -12.35
CA ARG A 36 3.94 3.33 -11.36
C ARG A 36 2.47 2.97 -11.12
N LYS A 37 1.72 2.72 -12.20
CA LYS A 37 0.30 2.30 -12.11
C LYS A 37 0.15 0.97 -11.37
N GLN A 38 1.03 0.00 -11.61
CA GLN A 38 0.99 -1.29 -10.91
C GLN A 38 1.27 -1.13 -9.42
N TYR A 39 2.29 -0.34 -9.04
CA TYR A 39 2.60 -0.06 -7.64
C TYR A 39 1.45 0.67 -6.93
N LEU A 40 0.78 1.60 -7.60
CA LEU A 40 -0.42 2.26 -7.05
C LEU A 40 -1.57 1.27 -6.83
N ILE A 41 -1.80 0.34 -7.76
CA ILE A 41 -2.83 -0.70 -7.60
C ILE A 41 -2.50 -1.58 -6.40
N LEU A 42 -1.25 -2.04 -6.32
CA LEU A 42 -0.80 -2.89 -5.23
C LEU A 42 -0.89 -2.18 -3.86
N ALA A 43 -0.48 -0.92 -3.78
CA ALA A 43 -0.64 -0.10 -2.57
C ALA A 43 -2.13 0.03 -2.17
N THR A 44 -3.03 0.10 -3.15
CA THR A 44 -4.49 0.10 -2.89
C THR A 44 -4.93 -1.23 -2.28
N VAL A 45 -4.44 -2.36 -2.81
CA VAL A 45 -4.72 -3.68 -2.25
C VAL A 45 -4.23 -3.79 -0.81
N HIS A 46 -3.02 -3.29 -0.52
CA HIS A 46 -2.50 -3.26 0.85
C HIS A 46 -3.40 -2.47 1.79
N ILE A 47 -3.81 -1.25 1.40
CA ILE A 47 -4.72 -0.41 2.20
C ILE A 47 -6.09 -1.08 2.40
N ASP A 48 -6.66 -1.66 1.36
CA ASP A 48 -7.99 -2.28 1.40
C ASP A 48 -8.03 -3.58 2.19
N SER A 49 -6.86 -4.19 2.39
CA SER A 49 -6.67 -5.40 3.20
C SER A 49 -6.54 -5.11 4.70
N LEU A 50 -6.42 -3.83 5.10
CA LEU A 50 -6.32 -3.45 6.51
C LEU A 50 -7.62 -3.71 7.26
N MET A 51 -7.52 -3.97 8.56
CA MET A 51 -8.68 -3.96 9.45
C MET A 51 -9.09 -2.52 9.71
N LEU A 52 -10.07 -2.02 8.96
CA LEU A 52 -10.48 -0.62 9.01
C LEU A 52 -11.68 -0.39 9.95
N THR A 53 -11.70 0.79 10.58
CA THR A 53 -12.84 1.27 11.39
C THR A 53 -13.98 1.76 10.49
N SER A 54 -15.17 1.85 11.09
CA SER A 54 -16.39 2.33 10.44
C SER A 54 -16.85 1.51 9.22
N ARG A 55 -18.07 1.76 8.75
CA ARG A 55 -18.57 1.16 7.50
C ARG A 55 -18.16 2.00 6.29
N LYS A 56 -18.14 1.39 5.10
CA LYS A 56 -18.03 2.10 3.82
C LYS A 56 -19.11 3.20 3.74
N HIS A 57 -18.78 4.32 3.09
CA HIS A 57 -19.73 5.42 2.93
C HIS A 57 -20.91 5.01 2.03
N SER A 58 -20.62 4.36 0.91
CA SER A 58 -21.61 3.71 0.05
C SER A 58 -21.44 2.19 0.07
N ALA A 59 -22.54 1.44 0.00
CA ALA A 59 -22.49 -0.02 -0.11
C ALA A 59 -22.02 -0.48 -1.50
N GLU A 60 -22.25 0.33 -2.53
CA GLU A 60 -21.93 0.02 -3.93
C GLU A 60 -20.46 0.34 -4.28
N GLN A 61 -19.76 1.08 -3.42
CA GLN A 61 -18.37 1.46 -3.71
C GLN A 61 -17.44 0.24 -3.62
N ILE A 62 -16.58 0.12 -4.62
CA ILE A 62 -15.64 -1.00 -4.75
C ILE A 62 -14.56 -0.90 -3.66
N LEU A 63 -13.89 0.24 -3.57
CA LEU A 63 -12.78 0.50 -2.65
C LEU A 63 -13.24 0.66 -1.19
N GLN A 64 -12.32 0.50 -0.23
CA GLN A 64 -12.66 0.65 1.18
C GLN A 64 -12.97 2.09 1.59
N PHE A 65 -12.34 3.10 0.98
CA PHE A 65 -12.63 4.52 1.24
C PHE A 65 -13.45 5.15 0.11
N PRO A 66 -14.27 6.18 0.40
CA PRO A 66 -14.45 6.84 1.70
C PRO A 66 -15.27 6.03 2.72
N ARG A 67 -15.14 6.36 4.02
CA ARG A 67 -15.78 5.63 5.13
C ARG A 67 -16.51 6.55 6.09
N GLY A 68 -17.51 6.01 6.77
CA GLY A 68 -18.30 6.73 7.78
C GLY A 68 -19.07 7.91 7.17
N ARG A 69 -18.97 9.08 7.82
CA ARG A 69 -19.66 10.31 7.40
C ARG A 69 -18.93 11.07 6.31
N ASN A 70 -17.72 10.64 5.94
CA ASN A 70 -16.91 11.33 4.95
C ASN A 70 -17.43 10.97 3.55
N SER A 71 -17.70 11.99 2.73
CA SER A 71 -18.06 11.84 1.32
C SER A 71 -16.85 11.68 0.40
N GLU A 72 -15.66 12.07 0.88
CA GLU A 72 -14.41 12.09 0.10
C GLU A 72 -13.33 11.21 0.75
N VAL A 73 -12.42 10.71 -0.09
CA VAL A 73 -11.28 9.91 0.38
C VAL A 73 -10.36 10.84 1.18
N PRO A 74 -10.07 10.52 2.46
CA PRO A 74 -9.24 11.39 3.28
C PRO A 74 -7.85 11.58 2.69
N ARG A 75 -7.30 12.80 2.78
CA ARG A 75 -5.95 13.10 2.28
C ARG A 75 -4.88 12.18 2.86
N ALA A 76 -5.05 11.73 4.11
CA ALA A 76 -4.18 10.77 4.75
C ALA A 76 -4.12 9.42 4.01
N VAL A 77 -5.25 8.94 3.48
CA VAL A 77 -5.33 7.68 2.71
C VAL A 77 -4.66 7.85 1.34
N LEU A 78 -4.90 8.99 0.69
CA LEU A 78 -4.23 9.33 -0.58
C LEU A 78 -2.71 9.36 -0.41
N MET A 79 -2.23 10.04 0.63
CA MET A 79 -0.80 10.13 0.92
C MET A 79 -0.22 8.77 1.35
N ALA A 80 -0.97 7.97 2.12
CA ALA A 80 -0.57 6.61 2.48
C ALA A 80 -0.42 5.72 1.24
N GLN A 81 -1.32 5.81 0.26
CA GLN A 81 -1.20 5.08 -1.00
C GLN A 81 0.06 5.47 -1.77
N ALA A 82 0.33 6.77 -1.91
CA ALA A 82 1.49 7.29 -2.62
C ALA A 82 2.80 6.84 -1.96
N LEU A 83 2.90 6.96 -0.64
CA LEU A 83 4.06 6.55 0.15
C LEU A 83 4.28 5.04 0.12
N GLU A 84 3.21 4.26 0.23
CA GLU A 84 3.29 2.80 0.14
C GLU A 84 3.77 2.39 -1.24
N ALA A 85 3.21 2.96 -2.32
CA ALA A 85 3.65 2.70 -3.69
C ALA A 85 5.12 3.06 -3.90
N LEU A 86 5.58 4.21 -3.39
CA LEU A 86 6.99 4.60 -3.43
C LEU A 86 7.88 3.55 -2.71
N THR A 87 7.53 3.14 -1.49
CA THR A 87 8.31 2.12 -0.77
C THR A 87 8.32 0.77 -1.46
N LEU A 88 7.20 0.35 -2.06
CA LEU A 88 7.10 -0.88 -2.83
C LEU A 88 7.95 -0.84 -4.10
N SER A 89 8.09 0.35 -4.69
CA SER A 89 8.94 0.56 -5.86
C SER A 89 10.44 0.56 -5.54
N ASP A 90 10.81 1.00 -4.33
CA ASP A 90 12.20 0.95 -3.85
C ASP A 90 12.63 -0.49 -3.51
N THR A 91 11.71 -1.29 -3.00
CA THR A 91 11.97 -2.73 -2.78
C THR A 91 11.91 -3.51 -4.10
N GLN A 92 13.07 -3.74 -4.71
CA GLN A 92 13.32 -4.60 -5.89
C GLN A 92 12.73 -6.06 -5.87
N ALA A 93 11.84 -6.41 -4.94
CA ALA A 93 11.27 -7.75 -4.77
C ALA A 93 9.97 -8.03 -5.56
N MET A 94 9.37 -7.02 -6.20
CA MET A 94 8.18 -7.20 -7.07
C MET A 94 8.48 -7.94 -8.38
N GLN A 95 9.76 -8.05 -8.77
CA GLN A 95 10.21 -8.94 -9.84
C GLN A 95 9.80 -10.40 -9.60
N ARG A 96 9.58 -10.83 -8.34
CA ARG A 96 9.11 -12.20 -8.04
C ARG A 96 7.61 -12.42 -8.22
N ILE A 97 6.79 -11.38 -8.22
CA ILE A 97 5.33 -11.54 -8.31
C ILE A 97 4.88 -11.57 -9.77
N SER A 98 5.48 -10.76 -10.65
CA SER A 98 5.26 -10.88 -12.11
C SER A 98 5.79 -12.21 -12.68
N LEU A 99 6.90 -12.74 -12.14
CA LEU A 99 7.41 -14.08 -12.50
C LEU A 99 6.49 -15.24 -12.05
N ARG A 100 5.66 -15.02 -11.02
CA ARG A 100 4.69 -16.02 -10.53
C ARG A 100 3.37 -16.00 -11.30
N GLU A 101 2.93 -14.83 -11.77
CA GLU A 101 1.75 -14.71 -12.64
C GLU A 101 1.96 -15.33 -14.04
N GLN A 102 3.22 -15.53 -14.47
CA GLN A 102 3.59 -16.18 -15.73
C GLN A 102 3.95 -17.67 -15.61
N GLY A 103 3.76 -18.30 -14.44
CA GLY A 103 3.93 -19.75 -14.27
C GLY A 103 5.37 -20.27 -14.16
N VAL A 104 6.35 -19.43 -13.80
CA VAL A 104 7.73 -19.89 -13.56
C VAL A 104 7.86 -20.42 -12.13
N THR A 105 7.82 -21.75 -11.97
CA THR A 105 7.72 -22.45 -10.67
C THR A 105 9.05 -22.75 -9.97
N SER A 106 10.20 -22.27 -10.45
CA SER A 106 11.43 -22.37 -9.64
C SER A 106 12.54 -21.44 -10.12
N ILE A 107 13.00 -20.57 -9.21
CA ILE A 107 14.40 -20.14 -9.19
C ILE A 107 14.88 -20.24 -7.75
N LYS A 108 15.84 -21.15 -7.52
CA LYS A 108 16.72 -21.11 -6.34
C LYS A 108 17.56 -19.85 -6.45
N LEU A 109 17.29 -18.84 -5.61
CA LEU A 109 18.17 -17.69 -5.48
C LEU A 109 18.84 -17.76 -4.10
N GLY A 110 20.16 -17.94 -4.13
CA GLY A 110 20.99 -18.15 -2.96
C GLY A 110 21.11 -16.94 -2.04
N ASN A 111 21.22 -17.26 -0.76
CA ASN A 111 22.09 -16.63 0.25
C ASN A 111 21.99 -15.11 0.49
N THR A 112 20.79 -14.59 0.69
CA THR A 112 20.62 -13.41 1.56
C THR A 112 19.61 -13.76 2.64
N SER A 113 20.16 -14.00 3.82
CA SER A 113 19.44 -14.24 5.06
C SER A 113 19.14 -12.87 5.67
N GLU A 114 17.88 -12.45 5.63
CA GLU A 114 17.42 -11.30 6.41
C GLU A 114 16.88 -11.86 7.73
N SER A 115 17.73 -11.82 8.77
CA SER A 115 17.36 -12.24 10.11
C SER A 115 16.47 -11.18 10.76
N TYR A 116 15.20 -11.49 10.94
CA TYR A 116 14.32 -10.77 11.87
C TYR A 116 14.44 -11.44 13.23
N SER A 117 14.79 -10.66 14.25
CA SER A 117 14.85 -11.08 15.64
C SER A 117 13.52 -11.71 16.06
N ASP A 118 13.61 -12.94 16.55
CA ASP A 118 12.53 -13.71 17.14
C ASP A 118 12.25 -13.14 18.55
N ASP A 119 11.29 -12.24 18.66
CA ASP A 119 10.64 -11.96 19.94
C ASP A 119 9.34 -12.77 20.01
N SER A 120 9.52 -13.97 20.52
CA SER A 120 8.48 -14.89 20.96
C SER A 120 7.43 -14.17 21.82
N ASN A 121 6.16 -14.47 21.54
CA ASN A 121 4.96 -14.24 22.37
C ASN A 121 4.03 -13.07 21.96
N SER A 122 3.39 -13.17 20.79
CA SER A 122 1.98 -12.83 20.64
C SER A 122 1.36 -13.55 19.43
N SER A 123 0.19 -14.11 19.68
CA SER A 123 -0.59 -14.98 18.82
C SER A 123 -0.93 -14.39 17.44
N SER A 124 -0.55 -15.12 16.38
CA SER A 124 -1.33 -15.36 15.15
C SER A 124 -2.21 -14.21 14.61
N LYS A 125 -1.68 -12.99 14.47
CA LYS A 125 -2.25 -11.99 13.57
C LYS A 125 -1.39 -11.99 12.31
N GLN A 126 -1.97 -12.44 11.21
CA GLN A 126 -1.39 -12.17 9.89
C GLN A 126 -1.27 -10.65 9.78
N ASN A 127 -0.05 -10.12 9.94
CA ASN A 127 0.23 -8.71 9.89
C ASN A 127 0.04 -8.21 8.45
N ASN A 128 -1.19 -7.83 8.11
CA ASN A 128 -1.47 -6.92 7.00
C ASN A 128 -1.00 -5.53 7.42
N GLU A 129 0.31 -5.34 7.50
CA GLU A 129 0.93 -4.05 7.80
C GLU A 129 1.49 -3.44 6.51
N LEU A 130 1.31 -2.12 6.36
CA LEU A 130 1.91 -1.36 5.27
C LEU A 130 3.44 -1.39 5.38
N LYS A 131 4.14 -1.48 4.25
CA LYS A 131 5.60 -1.48 4.20
C LYS A 131 6.18 -0.13 4.60
N SER A 132 5.49 0.95 4.25
CA SER A 132 5.84 2.30 4.69
C SER A 132 5.37 2.57 6.12
N LYS A 133 6.31 2.77 7.05
CA LYS A 133 6.02 3.18 8.43
C LYS A 133 5.25 4.51 8.49
N VAL A 134 5.56 5.43 7.56
CA VAL A 134 4.87 6.73 7.46
C VAL A 134 3.45 6.55 6.96
N ALA A 135 3.24 5.72 5.92
CA ALA A 135 1.89 5.37 5.45
C ALA A 135 1.07 4.70 6.56
N MET A 136 1.68 3.79 7.32
CA MET A 136 1.05 3.14 8.46
C MET A 136 0.62 4.16 9.54
N SER A 137 1.49 5.13 9.87
CA SER A 137 1.16 6.19 10.83
C SER A 137 -0.03 7.04 10.39
N LEU A 138 -0.15 7.32 9.08
CA LEU A 138 -1.28 8.05 8.50
C LEU A 138 -2.59 7.23 8.52
N MET A 139 -2.48 5.90 8.39
CA MET A 139 -3.62 4.99 8.41
C MET A 139 -4.10 4.64 9.81
N ARG A 140 -3.27 4.82 10.86
CA ARG A 140 -3.63 4.50 12.25
C ARG A 140 -5.04 4.97 12.66
N PRO A 141 -5.46 6.23 12.44
CA PRO A 141 -6.79 6.69 12.87
C PRO A 141 -7.96 5.90 12.26
N TYR A 142 -7.72 5.25 11.12
CA TYR A 142 -8.70 4.47 10.38
C TYR A 142 -8.59 2.96 10.64
N MET A 143 -7.64 2.51 11.47
CA MET A 143 -7.44 1.09 11.78
C MET A 143 -8.15 0.67 13.08
N LEU A 144 -8.80 -0.49 13.02
CA LEU A 144 -9.53 -1.07 14.14
C LEU A 144 -8.54 -1.44 15.27
N GLY A 145 -8.73 -0.87 16.46
CA GLY A 145 -7.90 -1.16 17.63
C GLY A 145 -6.59 -0.37 17.73
N SER A 146 -6.35 0.65 16.90
CA SER A 146 -5.19 1.55 17.04
C SER A 146 -5.40 2.65 18.10
N ALA A 147 -6.65 2.83 18.56
CA ALA A 147 -6.96 3.72 19.65
C ALA A 147 -6.35 3.15 20.93
N VAL A 148 -5.23 3.76 21.36
CA VAL A 148 -4.80 3.70 22.75
C VAL A 148 -5.97 4.25 23.57
N MET A 149 -6.65 3.40 24.33
CA MET A 149 -7.49 3.88 25.42
C MET A 149 -6.56 4.59 26.40
N ILE A 150 -6.72 5.91 26.54
CA ILE A 150 -6.18 6.71 27.64
C ILE A 150 -7.33 6.93 28.61
#